data_AF-A0A832MCR8-F1
#
_entry.id   AF-A0A832MCR8-F1
#
_cell.length_a   1.000
_cell.length_b   1.000
_cell.length_c   1.000
_cell.angle_alpha   90.00
_cell.angle_beta   90.00
_cell.angle_gamma   90.00
#
_symmetry.space_group_name_H-M   'P 1'
#
loop_
_entity.id
_entity.type
_entity.pdbx_description
1 polymer ?
#
loop_
_entity_poly.entity_id
_entity_poly.type
_entity_poly.pdbx_seq_one_letter_code
_entity_poly.pdbx_strand_id
1 'polypeptide(L)' 'MEWIRPIFRQCRRTKVPFFFKQWGGIRKDLTGRELGGRTYNEMPHGLMPSKREERFELVRV' A
#
# COMPACT_ATOMS: atom_id res chain seq x y z
N MET A 1 13.71 8.18 -3.02
CA MET A 1 12.85 7.04 -3.45
C MET A 1 13.56 6.03 -4.34
N GLU A 2 14.83 6.22 -4.68
CA GLU A 2 15.56 5.34 -5.59
C GLU A 2 15.54 3.86 -5.15
N TRP A 3 15.69 3.60 -3.84
CA TRP A 3 15.68 2.26 -3.28
C TRP A 3 14.34 1.51 -3.42
N ILE A 4 13.20 2.22 -3.58
CA ILE A 4 11.87 1.60 -3.74
C ILE A 4 11.67 1.10 -5.18
N ARG A 5 12.27 1.76 -6.17
CA ARG A 5 12.13 1.42 -7.59
C ARG A 5 12.53 -0.04 -7.91
N PRO A 6 13.67 -0.58 -7.44
CA PRO A 6 14.01 -1.99 -7.66
C PRO A 6 13.00 -2.94 -7.01
N ILE A 7 12.49 -2.64 -5.80
CA ILE A 7 11.47 -3.46 -5.12
C ILE A 7 10.17 -3.46 -5.92
N PHE A 8 9.69 -2.29 -6.35
CA PHE A 8 8.50 -2.17 -7.20
C PHE A 8 8.65 -2.98 -8.49
N ARG A 9 9.79 -2.88 -9.17
CA ARG A 9 10.09 -3.66 -10.38
C ARG A 9 10.06 -5.16 -10.11
N GLN A 10 10.60 -5.61 -8.97
CA GLN A 10 10.57 -7.01 -8.58
C GLN A 10 9.14 -7.50 -8.38
N CYS A 11 8.30 -6.77 -7.63
CA CYS A 11 6.90 -7.11 -7.43
C CYS A 11 6.12 -7.18 -8.76
N ARG A 12 6.35 -6.24 -9.68
CA ARG A 12 5.73 -6.27 -11.02
C ARG A 12 6.14 -7.51 -11.81
N ARG A 13 7.44 -7.85 -11.80
CA ARG A 13 7.97 -9.03 -12.51
C ARG A 13 7.39 -10.35 -11.98
N THR A 14 7.19 -10.45 -10.66
CA THR A 14 6.68 -11.66 -10.01
C THR A 14 5.17 -11.68 -9.84
N LYS A 15 4.45 -10.66 -10.36
CA LYS A 15 2.99 -10.51 -10.21
C LYS A 15 2.52 -10.53 -8.75
N VAL A 16 3.32 -9.93 -7.87
CA VAL A 16 2.97 -9.78 -6.45
C VAL A 16 2.27 -8.43 -6.24
N PRO A 17 1.13 -8.38 -5.53
CA PRO A 17 0.46 -7.14 -5.14
C PRO A 17 1.44 -6.19 -4.42
N PHE A 18 1.40 -4.92 -4.79
CA PHE A 18 2.29 -3.90 -4.23
C PHE A 18 1.50 -2.83 -3.45
N PHE A 19 1.88 -2.63 -2.20
CA PHE A 19 1.40 -1.57 -1.33
C PHE A 19 2.55 -0.62 -0.96
N PHE A 20 2.30 0.69 -0.98
CA PHE A 20 3.31 1.69 -0.63
C PHE A 20 2.80 2.67 0.44
N LYS A 21 3.58 2.82 1.51
CA LYS A 21 3.38 3.84 2.53
C LYS A 21 4.71 4.20 3.20
N GLN A 22 5.05 5.49 3.23
CA GLN A 22 6.20 6.05 3.94
C GLN A 22 5.76 6.60 5.31
N TRP A 23 6.43 6.18 6.39
CA TRP A 23 6.03 6.54 7.76
C TRP A 23 6.90 7.63 8.38
N GLY A 24 8.05 7.95 7.78
CA GLY A 24 8.99 8.96 8.27
C GLY A 24 9.13 10.14 7.32
N GLY A 25 9.73 11.24 7.79
CA GLY A 25 9.98 12.45 7.01
C GLY A 25 9.00 13.59 7.30
N ILE A 26 9.38 14.79 6.85
CA ILE A 26 8.76 16.06 7.24
C ILE A 26 7.33 16.21 6.71
N ARG A 27 7.05 15.68 5.50
CA ARG A 27 5.75 15.82 4.81
C ARG A 27 5.05 14.48 4.57
N LYS A 28 5.20 13.53 5.50
CA LYS A 28 4.60 12.18 5.39
C LYS A 28 3.07 12.22 5.23
N ASP A 29 2.42 13.26 5.75
CA ASP A 29 0.97 13.42 5.69
C ASP A 29 0.50 13.78 4.26
N LEU A 30 1.35 14.49 3.50
CA LEU A 30 1.06 14.95 2.13
C LEU A 30 1.49 13.94 1.07
N THR A 31 2.69 13.34 1.21
CA THR A 31 3.29 12.50 0.16
C THR A 31 3.51 11.06 0.59
N GLY A 32 3.12 10.68 1.82
CA GLY A 32 3.46 9.38 2.38
C GLY A 32 2.81 8.20 1.68
N ARG A 33 1.77 8.42 0.88
CA ARG A 33 1.10 7.37 0.09
C ARG A 33 1.47 7.37 -1.38
N GLU A 34 2.24 8.35 -1.83
CA GLU A 34 2.55 8.52 -3.24
C GLU A 34 3.97 8.10 -3.58
N LEU A 35 4.10 7.28 -4.61
CA LEU A 35 5.36 6.96 -5.25
C LEU A 35 5.31 7.52 -6.68
N GLY A 36 5.99 8.64 -6.91
CA GLY A 36 5.99 9.31 -8.23
C GLY A 36 4.62 9.85 -8.64
N GLY A 37 3.86 10.41 -7.69
CA GLY A 37 2.52 10.98 -7.95
C GLY A 37 1.42 9.94 -8.15
N ARG A 38 1.69 8.67 -7.83
CA ARG A 38 0.69 7.58 -7.86
C ARG A 38 0.62 6.87 -6.52
N THR A 39 -0.59 6.49 -6.12
CA THR A 39 -0.83 5.68 -4.93
C THR A 39 -0.90 4.20 -5.30
N TYR A 40 -0.33 3.34 -4.46
CA TYR A 40 -0.30 1.89 -4.64
C TYR A 40 -0.91 1.20 -3.41
N ASN A 41 -2.09 0.59 -3.57
CA ASN A 41 -2.88 -0.03 -2.48
C ASN A 41 -3.29 -1.47 -2.80
N GLU A 42 -2.49 -2.20 -3.57
CA GLU A 42 -2.89 -3.52 -4.02
C GLU A 42 -2.86 -4.52 -2.86
N MET A 43 -3.81 -5.46 -2.85
CA MET A 43 -3.95 -6.51 -1.86
C MET A 43 -3.96 -7.88 -2.55
N PRO A 44 -3.50 -8.95 -1.89
CA PRO A 44 -3.57 -10.30 -2.45
C PRO A 44 -5.02 -10.77 -2.62
N HIS A 45 -5.24 -11.48 -3.72
CA HIS A 45 -6.52 -12.11 -4.02
C HIS A 45 -6.77 -13.23 -2.99
N GLY A 46 -7.95 -13.24 -2.37
CA GLY A 46 -8.32 -14.23 -1.35
C GLY A 46 -8.21 -13.75 0.11
N LEU A 47 -7.62 -12.58 0.36
CA LEU A 47 -7.73 -11.88 1.66
C LEU A 47 -8.89 -10.87 1.66
N MET A 48 -9.97 -11.12 0.91
CA MET A 48 -11.19 -10.36 1.17
C MET A 48 -11.54 -10.62 2.63
N PRO A 49 -11.59 -9.58 3.49
CA PRO A 49 -11.86 -9.78 4.90
C PRO A 49 -13.14 -10.59 5.00
N SER A 50 -13.15 -11.59 5.87
CA SER A 50 -14.42 -12.26 6.14
C SER A 50 -15.41 -11.20 6.61
N LYS A 51 -16.71 -11.35 6.33
CA LYS A 51 -17.78 -10.41 6.73
C LYS A 51 -17.70 -9.90 8.19
N ARG A 52 -16.97 -10.63 9.05
CA ARG A 52 -16.69 -10.31 10.46
C ARG A 52 -15.65 -9.20 10.64
N GLU A 53 -14.68 -9.07 9.75
CA GLU A 53 -13.61 -8.06 9.79
C GLU A 53 -14.05 -6.70 9.22
N GLU A 54 -14.92 -6.69 8.20
CA GLU A 54 -15.55 -5.45 7.67
C GLU A 54 -16.28 -4.66 8.78
N ARG A 55 -16.87 -5.35 9.76
CA ARG A 55 -17.55 -4.73 10.90
C ARG A 55 -16.60 -4.04 11.89
N PHE A 56 -15.33 -4.45 11.97
CA PHE A 56 -14.34 -3.80 12.85
C PHE A 56 -13.78 -2.51 12.24
N GLU A 57 -13.77 -2.40 10.91
CA GLU A 57 -13.26 -1.21 10.21
C GLU A 57 -14.33 -0.09 10.16
N LEU A 58 -15.61 -0.44 10.07
CA LEU A 58 -16.72 0.52 10.11
C LEU A 58 -16.94 1.20 11.49
N VAL A 59 -16.46 0.59 12.59
CA VAL A 59 -16.67 1.09 13.97
C VAL A 59 -15.48 1.94 14.45
N ARG A 60 -14.41 2.07 13.65
CA ARG A 60 -13.21 2.86 13.96
C ARG A 60 -13.07 4.14 13.13
N VAL A 61 -14.16 4.60 12.49
CA VAL A 61 -14.25 5.95 11.90
C VAL A 61 -14.76 6.93 12.95
#